data_AF-A0A101J7X6-F1
#
_entry.id   AF-A0A101J7X6-F1
#
_cell.length_a   1.000
_cell.length_b   1.000
_cell.length_c   1.000
_cell.angle_alpha   90.00
_cell.angle_beta   90.00
_cell.angle_gamma   90.00
#
_symmetry.space_group_name_H-M   'P 1'
#
loop_
_entity.id
_entity.type
_entity.pdbx_description
1 polymer ?
#
loop_
_entity_poly.entity_id
_entity_poly.type
_entity_poly.pdbx_seq_one_letter_code
_entity_poly.pdbx_strand_id
1 'polypeptide(L)'
;MGNICEHAGSASAHLDYDHYNREERYFCSHLFRLLHEPKDDYAVLRKFTGGVPEITDFRIFAEVALIRDAYHVRKANPFDYMDSIVRMVAGQEQVTDYRSYSGLPEELRTPHLTHPRQILQKGGNILTADEKKIYGSLQGMFNAKPDLAICCGQELFVYEAKWTLGFDSEQLRRTENIAAIWAKLLYRDLGFSAEPVVKVKKLGLEKFRPDVSWEALYTIACDVYPESDRSRQALTQAIIN
;
A
#
# COMPACT_ATOMS: atom_id res chain seq x y z
N MET A 1 -5.55 64.91 -12.16
CA MET A 1 -4.55 64.15 -11.39
C MET A 1 -5.09 62.74 -11.24
N GLY A 2 -4.78 61.90 -12.23
CA GLY A 2 -5.21 60.50 -12.30
C GLY A 2 -3.98 59.61 -12.16
N ASN A 3 -4.10 58.67 -11.23
CA ASN A 3 -3.07 57.74 -10.81
C ASN A 3 -3.11 56.47 -11.68
N ILE A 4 -1.94 55.87 -11.86
CA ILE A 4 -1.66 54.43 -12.00
C ILE A 4 -2.10 53.73 -13.32
N CYS A 5 -1.10 53.23 -14.04
CA CYS A 5 -1.07 51.84 -14.51
C CYS A 5 0.39 51.40 -14.63
N GLU A 6 0.92 50.84 -13.54
CA GLU A 6 2.10 49.99 -13.57
C GLU A 6 1.70 48.65 -14.23
N HIS A 7 2.43 48.25 -15.26
CA HIS A 7 2.41 46.89 -15.76
C HIS A 7 3.23 46.00 -14.83
N ALA A 8 2.55 45.34 -13.88
CA ALA A 8 3.10 44.18 -13.20
C ALA A 8 2.87 42.94 -14.08
N GLY A 9 3.95 42.41 -14.65
CA GLY A 9 3.96 41.14 -15.36
C GLY A 9 3.58 39.99 -14.42
N SER A 10 2.68 39.11 -14.87
CA SER A 10 2.31 37.92 -14.10
C SER A 10 3.43 36.90 -14.15
N ALA A 11 4.22 36.84 -13.08
CA ALA A 11 5.06 35.68 -12.80
C ALA A 11 4.14 34.45 -12.67
N SER A 12 4.35 33.47 -13.53
CA SER A 12 3.81 32.12 -13.37
C SER A 12 4.24 31.61 -11.99
N ALA A 13 3.27 31.41 -11.10
CA ALA A 13 3.50 30.74 -9.83
C ALA A 13 3.91 29.29 -10.14
N HIS A 14 5.22 29.03 -10.07
CA HIS A 14 5.75 27.68 -10.07
C HIS A 14 5.15 26.98 -8.86
N LEU A 15 4.17 26.11 -9.09
CA LEU A 15 3.64 25.25 -8.04
C LEU A 15 4.73 24.21 -7.74
N ASP A 16 5.33 24.30 -6.57
CA ASP A 16 6.27 23.31 -6.07
C ASP A 16 5.48 22.05 -5.69
N TYR A 17 5.46 21.09 -6.62
CA TYR A 17 4.77 19.83 -6.40
C TYR A 17 5.53 18.89 -5.45
N ASP A 18 6.78 19.19 -5.08
CA ASP A 18 7.56 18.33 -4.18
C ASP A 18 6.96 18.30 -2.78
N HIS A 19 6.19 19.32 -2.36
CA HIS A 19 5.47 19.27 -1.10
C HIS A 19 4.41 18.14 -1.05
N TYR A 20 3.92 17.66 -2.20
CA TYR A 20 2.94 16.58 -2.28
C TYR A 20 3.62 15.20 -2.25
N ASN A 21 4.94 15.14 -2.47
CA ASN A 21 5.71 13.94 -2.25
C ASN A 21 5.83 13.72 -0.75
N ARG A 22 5.14 12.69 -0.25
CA ARG A 22 5.48 12.14 1.05
C ARG A 22 6.87 11.53 0.95
N GLU A 23 7.74 11.86 1.89
CA GLU A 23 9.14 11.48 1.88
C GLU A 23 9.30 9.94 1.87
N GLU A 24 8.38 9.20 2.51
CA GLU A 24 8.35 7.74 2.42
C GLU A 24 8.19 7.23 0.98
N ARG A 25 7.35 7.88 0.16
CA ARG A 25 7.15 7.49 -1.25
C ARG A 25 8.42 7.72 -2.06
N TYR A 26 9.11 8.82 -1.79
CA TYR A 26 10.38 9.12 -2.44
C TYR A 26 11.39 8.02 -2.15
N PHE A 27 11.61 7.65 -0.89
CA PHE A 27 12.55 6.57 -0.55
C PHE A 27 12.09 5.20 -1.07
N CYS A 28 10.79 4.89 -0.99
CA CYS A 28 10.25 3.65 -1.53
C CYS A 28 10.43 3.54 -3.05
N SER A 29 10.43 4.64 -3.80
CA SER A 29 10.73 4.64 -5.24
C SER A 29 12.19 4.28 -5.54
N HIS A 30 13.13 4.79 -4.74
CA HIS A 30 14.54 4.44 -4.86
C HIS A 30 14.83 3.01 -4.40
N LEU A 31 14.14 2.56 -3.35
CA LEU A 31 14.15 1.16 -2.94
C LEU A 31 13.60 0.26 -4.05
N PHE A 32 12.48 0.63 -4.67
CA PHE A 32 11.90 -0.12 -5.78
C PHE A 32 12.93 -0.31 -6.89
N ARG A 33 13.66 0.74 -7.28
CA ARG A 33 14.75 0.62 -8.25
C ARG A 33 15.85 -0.33 -7.76
N LEU A 34 16.35 -0.13 -6.54
CA LEU A 34 17.41 -0.96 -5.95
C LEU A 34 17.05 -2.46 -5.95
N LEU A 35 15.79 -2.81 -5.64
CA LEU A 35 15.34 -4.20 -5.61
C LEU A 35 15.23 -4.86 -6.99
N HIS A 36 15.18 -4.07 -8.09
CA HIS A 36 15.16 -4.59 -9.46
C HIS A 36 16.56 -4.72 -10.08
N GLU A 37 17.61 -4.29 -9.38
CA GLU A 37 18.96 -4.38 -9.91
C GLU A 37 19.34 -5.86 -10.13
N PRO A 38 19.70 -6.28 -11.35
CA PRO A 38 19.89 -7.70 -11.71
C PRO A 38 21.24 -8.27 -11.24
N LYS A 39 21.89 -7.63 -10.26
CA LYS A 39 23.24 -7.97 -9.82
C LYS A 39 23.26 -9.29 -9.05
N ASP A 40 24.22 -10.16 -9.39
CA ASP A 40 24.53 -11.42 -8.70
C ASP A 40 23.28 -12.26 -8.36
N ASP A 41 22.48 -12.61 -9.37
CA ASP A 41 21.28 -13.44 -9.21
C ASP A 41 20.28 -12.84 -8.19
N TYR A 42 19.99 -11.54 -8.29
CA TYR A 42 19.08 -10.83 -7.38
C TYR A 42 19.54 -10.84 -5.90
N ALA A 43 20.86 -10.77 -5.66
CA ALA A 43 21.43 -10.76 -4.31
C ALA A 43 20.87 -9.65 -3.40
N VAL A 44 20.54 -8.50 -3.99
CA VAL A 44 19.91 -7.37 -3.27
C VAL A 44 18.54 -7.76 -2.72
N LEU A 45 17.69 -8.35 -3.56
CA LEU A 45 16.36 -8.79 -3.17
C LEU A 45 16.43 -9.88 -2.09
N ARG A 46 17.37 -10.84 -2.22
CA ARG A 46 17.62 -11.86 -1.19
C ARG A 46 18.03 -11.24 0.14
N LYS A 47 19.00 -10.32 0.14
CA LYS A 47 19.42 -9.62 1.36
C LYS A 47 18.24 -8.89 2.01
N PHE A 48 17.42 -8.23 1.20
CA PHE A 48 16.27 -7.46 1.69
C PHE A 48 15.15 -8.32 2.26
N THR A 49 14.85 -9.48 1.67
CA THR A 49 13.78 -10.39 2.13
C THR A 49 14.23 -11.34 3.25
N GLY A 50 15.48 -11.23 3.73
CA GLY A 50 16.00 -12.05 4.82
C GLY A 50 16.56 -13.40 4.39
N GLY A 51 17.04 -13.51 3.15
CA GLY A 51 17.80 -14.66 2.65
C GLY A 51 16.96 -15.79 2.06
N VAL A 52 15.86 -15.47 1.36
CA VAL A 52 15.08 -16.48 0.61
C VAL A 52 16.03 -17.21 -0.35
N PRO A 53 16.21 -18.54 -0.21
CA PRO A 53 17.36 -19.26 -0.77
C PRO A 53 17.35 -19.39 -2.30
N GLU A 54 16.17 -19.35 -2.94
CA GLU A 54 16.04 -19.34 -4.41
C GLU A 54 14.96 -18.34 -4.83
N ILE A 55 15.35 -17.35 -5.64
CA ILE A 55 14.43 -16.38 -6.25
C ILE A 55 14.31 -16.74 -7.74
N THR A 56 13.35 -17.60 -8.07
CA THR A 56 13.10 -18.02 -9.46
C THR A 56 11.99 -17.23 -10.15
N ASP A 57 11.03 -16.71 -9.39
CA ASP A 57 9.96 -15.81 -9.84
C ASP A 57 9.69 -14.80 -8.71
N PHE A 58 9.63 -13.52 -9.07
CA PHE A 58 9.30 -12.46 -8.12
C PHE A 58 8.53 -11.33 -8.80
N ARG A 59 7.72 -10.64 -7.99
CA ARG A 59 6.99 -9.43 -8.40
C ARG A 59 7.07 -8.42 -7.28
N ILE A 60 7.40 -7.18 -7.62
CA ILE A 60 7.51 -6.08 -6.66
C ILE A 60 6.48 -5.03 -7.07
N PHE A 61 5.70 -4.56 -6.11
CA PHE A 61 4.68 -3.56 -6.30
C PHE A 61 4.89 -2.40 -5.33
N ALA A 62 4.92 -1.17 -5.84
CA ALA A 62 4.94 0.04 -5.03
C ALA A 62 3.54 0.67 -4.99
N GLU A 63 3.15 1.19 -3.82
CA GLU A 63 1.86 1.86 -3.59
C GLU A 63 0.62 1.08 -4.08
N VAL A 64 0.63 -0.24 -3.89
CA VAL A 64 -0.35 -1.12 -4.54
C VAL A 64 -1.71 -1.04 -3.84
N ALA A 65 -2.76 -0.80 -4.63
CA ALA A 65 -4.14 -0.70 -4.15
C ALA A 65 -4.96 -1.92 -4.60
N LEU A 66 -4.44 -3.13 -4.34
CA LEU A 66 -4.89 -4.35 -5.03
C LEU A 66 -6.40 -4.60 -4.93
N ILE A 67 -7.03 -4.36 -3.76
CA ILE A 67 -8.48 -4.53 -3.59
C ILE A 67 -9.28 -3.58 -4.51
N ARG A 68 -8.86 -2.32 -4.57
CA ARG A 68 -9.49 -1.30 -5.41
C ARG A 68 -9.31 -1.63 -6.89
N ASP A 69 -8.11 -2.06 -7.27
CA ASP A 69 -7.78 -2.32 -8.66
C ASP A 69 -8.46 -3.62 -9.15
N ALA A 70 -8.49 -4.66 -8.31
CA ALA A 70 -9.27 -5.88 -8.53
C ALA A 70 -10.77 -5.62 -8.65
N TYR A 71 -11.33 -4.72 -7.81
CA TYR A 71 -12.72 -4.26 -7.95
C TYR A 71 -12.94 -3.60 -9.30
N HIS A 72 -12.05 -2.71 -9.74
CA HIS A 72 -12.22 -2.00 -11.01
C HIS A 72 -12.34 -2.96 -12.20
N VAL A 73 -11.57 -4.03 -12.21
CA VAL A 73 -11.62 -5.08 -13.25
C VAL A 73 -12.92 -5.88 -13.17
N ARG A 74 -13.43 -6.14 -11.95
CA ARG A 74 -14.60 -7.00 -11.69
C ARG A 74 -15.93 -6.25 -11.59
N LYS A 75 -15.93 -4.91 -11.68
CA LYS A 75 -17.10 -4.05 -11.39
C LYS A 75 -18.35 -4.30 -12.25
N ALA A 76 -18.22 -5.02 -13.38
CA ALA A 76 -19.36 -5.43 -14.19
C ALA A 76 -20.23 -6.49 -13.49
N ASN A 77 -19.62 -7.34 -12.68
CA ASN A 77 -20.31 -8.28 -11.79
C ASN A 77 -19.54 -8.36 -10.46
N PRO A 78 -19.73 -7.38 -9.56
CA PRO A 78 -18.90 -7.25 -8.37
C PRO A 78 -19.32 -8.17 -7.22
N PHE A 79 -20.48 -8.83 -7.30
CA PHE A 79 -21.14 -9.42 -6.13
C PHE A 79 -20.31 -10.50 -5.46
N ASP A 80 -19.85 -11.51 -6.19
CA ASP A 80 -19.04 -12.61 -5.60
C ASP A 80 -17.74 -12.09 -4.95
N TYR A 81 -17.10 -11.12 -5.61
CA TYR A 81 -15.87 -10.52 -5.13
C TYR A 81 -16.11 -9.69 -3.86
N MET A 82 -17.11 -8.81 -3.89
CA MET A 82 -17.43 -7.92 -2.78
C MET A 82 -18.00 -8.68 -1.59
N ASP A 83 -18.87 -9.67 -1.81
CA ASP A 83 -19.40 -10.53 -0.75
C ASP A 83 -18.30 -11.35 -0.08
N SER A 84 -17.32 -11.83 -0.86
CA SER A 84 -16.15 -12.50 -0.31
C SER A 84 -15.33 -11.58 0.59
N ILE A 85 -15.08 -10.33 0.17
CA ILE A 85 -14.38 -9.35 1.03
C ILE A 85 -15.21 -9.05 2.28
N VAL A 86 -16.50 -8.74 2.14
CA VAL A 86 -17.37 -8.41 3.27
C VAL A 86 -17.38 -9.54 4.30
N ARG A 87 -17.47 -10.80 3.86
CA ARG A 87 -17.36 -11.97 4.74
C ARG A 87 -16.02 -12.06 5.46
N MET A 88 -14.91 -11.81 4.75
CA MET A 88 -13.57 -11.83 5.35
C MET A 88 -13.40 -10.71 6.38
N VAL A 89 -13.86 -9.50 6.06
CA VAL A 89 -13.82 -8.35 6.97
C VAL A 89 -14.71 -8.60 8.19
N ALA A 90 -15.90 -9.16 8.01
CA ALA A 90 -16.77 -9.53 9.13
C ALA A 90 -16.08 -10.53 10.07
N GLY A 91 -15.35 -11.52 9.52
CA GLY A 91 -14.52 -12.43 10.32
C GLY A 91 -13.40 -11.72 11.09
N GLN A 92 -12.72 -10.75 10.46
CA GLN A 92 -11.67 -9.94 11.11
C GLN A 92 -12.23 -9.04 12.23
N GLU A 93 -13.42 -8.47 12.03
CA GLU A 93 -14.12 -7.62 13.01
C GLU A 93 -14.97 -8.41 14.01
N GLN A 94 -14.99 -9.74 13.91
CA GLN A 94 -15.79 -10.66 14.74
C GLN A 94 -17.29 -10.36 14.73
N VAL A 95 -17.81 -9.91 13.58
CA VAL A 95 -19.22 -9.62 13.36
C VAL A 95 -19.88 -10.81 12.67
N THR A 96 -21.02 -11.27 13.19
CA THR A 96 -21.77 -12.42 12.66
C THR A 96 -23.11 -12.04 12.03
N ASP A 97 -23.75 -10.97 12.52
CA ASP A 97 -25.00 -10.46 11.97
C ASP A 97 -24.75 -9.24 11.08
N TYR A 98 -24.77 -9.45 9.76
CA TYR A 98 -24.53 -8.41 8.76
C TYR A 98 -25.13 -8.79 7.41
N ARG A 99 -25.48 -7.79 6.60
CA ARG A 99 -25.78 -8.00 5.18
C ARG A 99 -24.48 -8.04 4.37
N SER A 100 -24.40 -9.02 3.48
CA SER A 100 -23.41 -9.05 2.39
C SER A 100 -23.57 -7.83 1.47
N TYR A 101 -22.59 -7.57 0.61
CA TYR A 101 -22.67 -6.45 -0.33
C TYR A 101 -23.86 -6.61 -1.28
N SER A 102 -24.12 -7.82 -1.78
CA SER A 102 -25.27 -8.14 -2.62
C SER A 102 -26.63 -7.95 -1.91
N GLY A 103 -26.65 -8.07 -0.57
CA GLY A 103 -27.84 -7.88 0.26
C GLY A 103 -28.11 -6.44 0.67
N LEU A 104 -27.23 -5.49 0.32
CA LEU A 104 -27.48 -4.07 0.56
C LEU A 104 -28.61 -3.52 -0.33
N PRO A 105 -29.24 -2.40 0.06
CA PRO A 105 -30.13 -1.64 -0.83
C PRO A 105 -29.47 -1.33 -2.17
N GLU A 106 -30.27 -1.29 -3.23
CA GLU A 106 -29.81 -1.10 -4.60
C GLU A 106 -28.92 0.13 -4.75
N GLU A 107 -29.24 1.23 -4.07
CA GLU A 107 -28.51 2.49 -4.12
C GLU A 107 -27.08 2.37 -3.56
N LEU A 108 -26.85 1.43 -2.63
CA LEU A 108 -25.54 1.20 -2.00
C LEU A 108 -24.72 0.12 -2.73
N ARG A 109 -25.37 -0.88 -3.33
CA ARG A 109 -24.69 -1.99 -4.05
C ARG A 109 -24.53 -1.78 -5.56
N THR A 110 -25.02 -0.67 -6.09
CA THR A 110 -24.93 -0.37 -7.52
C THR A 110 -23.65 0.43 -7.83
N PRO A 111 -22.67 -0.13 -8.58
CA PRO A 111 -21.34 0.47 -8.76
C PRO A 111 -21.31 1.90 -9.30
N HIS A 112 -22.25 2.26 -10.18
CA HIS A 112 -22.31 3.59 -10.78
C HIS A 112 -22.98 4.63 -9.86
N LEU A 113 -23.72 4.18 -8.85
CA LEU A 113 -24.34 5.04 -7.83
C LEU A 113 -23.43 5.20 -6.62
N THR A 114 -22.85 4.10 -6.13
CA THR A 114 -22.06 4.06 -4.91
C THR A 114 -20.81 3.22 -5.12
N HIS A 115 -19.65 3.87 -5.04
CA HIS A 115 -18.39 3.16 -4.97
C HIS A 115 -18.25 2.46 -3.60
N PRO A 116 -17.68 1.24 -3.49
CA PRO A 116 -17.56 0.52 -2.21
C PRO A 116 -16.97 1.34 -1.05
N ARG A 117 -15.93 2.14 -1.32
CA ARG A 117 -15.34 3.10 -0.36
C ARG A 117 -16.32 4.13 0.24
N GLN A 118 -17.51 4.32 -0.33
CA GLN A 118 -18.50 5.31 0.08
C GLN A 118 -19.70 4.69 0.81
N ILE A 119 -19.79 3.35 0.92
CA ILE A 119 -20.96 2.68 1.51
C ILE A 119 -21.19 3.15 2.94
N LEU A 120 -20.15 3.24 3.77
CA LEU A 120 -20.29 3.73 5.15
C LEU A 120 -20.92 5.15 5.18
N GLN A 121 -20.38 6.05 4.36
CA GLN A 121 -20.82 7.44 4.31
C GLN A 121 -22.27 7.58 3.82
N LYS A 122 -22.63 6.88 2.74
CA LYS A 122 -23.96 6.97 2.11
C LYS A 122 -25.01 6.14 2.84
N GLY A 123 -24.60 5.05 3.46
CA GLY A 123 -25.48 4.14 4.19
C GLY A 123 -26.03 4.74 5.48
N GLY A 124 -25.25 5.58 6.18
CA GLY A 124 -25.76 6.35 7.32
C GLY A 124 -26.55 5.51 8.33
N ASN A 125 -27.84 5.82 8.51
CA ASN A 125 -28.73 5.11 9.44
C ASN A 125 -29.31 3.79 8.89
N ILE A 126 -29.10 3.50 7.60
CA ILE A 126 -29.52 2.24 6.97
C ILE A 126 -28.65 1.08 7.45
N LEU A 127 -27.38 1.34 7.78
CA LEU A 127 -26.45 0.35 8.28
C LEU A 127 -26.60 0.18 9.80
N THR A 128 -26.57 -1.06 10.26
CA THR A 128 -26.47 -1.38 11.70
C THR A 128 -25.12 -0.92 12.26
N ALA A 129 -24.99 -0.90 13.59
CA ALA A 129 -23.71 -0.56 14.23
C ALA A 129 -22.57 -1.51 13.81
N ASP A 130 -22.88 -2.80 13.64
CA ASP A 130 -21.88 -3.80 13.25
C ASP A 130 -21.56 -3.74 11.75
N GLU A 131 -22.55 -3.46 10.90
CA GLU A 131 -22.29 -3.18 9.49
C GLU A 131 -21.42 -1.94 9.31
N LYS A 132 -21.59 -0.90 10.14
CA LYS A 132 -20.70 0.27 10.11
C LYS A 132 -19.24 -0.08 10.39
N LYS A 133 -18.97 -1.07 11.27
CA LYS A 133 -17.61 -1.57 11.48
C LYS A 133 -17.08 -2.23 10.21
N ILE A 134 -17.85 -3.15 9.62
CA ILE A 134 -17.47 -3.86 8.40
C ILE A 134 -17.21 -2.89 7.24
N TYR A 135 -18.18 -2.03 6.93
CA TYR A 135 -18.08 -1.10 5.80
C TYR A 135 -17.10 0.05 6.06
N GLY A 136 -16.81 0.36 7.33
CA GLY A 136 -15.71 1.24 7.72
C GLY A 136 -14.34 0.62 7.47
N SER A 137 -14.14 -0.64 7.87
CA SER A 137 -12.92 -1.38 7.56
C SER A 137 -12.75 -1.55 6.05
N LEU A 138 -13.82 -1.87 5.32
CA LEU A 138 -13.83 -1.92 3.84
C LEU A 138 -13.43 -0.58 3.22
N GLN A 139 -13.98 0.54 3.70
CA GLN A 139 -13.58 1.87 3.25
C GLN A 139 -12.08 2.10 3.47
N GLY A 140 -11.56 1.73 4.65
CA GLY A 140 -10.15 1.77 4.96
C GLY A 140 -9.31 0.99 3.96
N MET A 141 -9.72 -0.23 3.62
CA MET A 141 -9.01 -1.11 2.67
C MET A 141 -9.00 -0.57 1.24
N PHE A 142 -10.09 0.05 0.78
CA PHE A 142 -10.14 0.67 -0.55
C PHE A 142 -9.30 1.95 -0.67
N ASN A 143 -9.02 2.60 0.46
CA ASN A 143 -8.19 3.80 0.52
C ASN A 143 -6.71 3.49 0.81
N ALA A 144 -6.46 2.37 1.48
CA ALA A 144 -5.13 1.95 1.85
C ALA A 144 -4.30 1.56 0.62
N LYS A 145 -3.01 1.90 0.70
CA LYS A 145 -1.98 1.51 -0.24
C LYS A 145 -0.75 1.18 0.59
N PRO A 146 -0.47 -0.10 0.86
CA PRO A 146 0.82 -0.47 1.42
C PRO A 146 1.95 0.09 0.56
N ASP A 147 3.01 0.56 1.19
CA ASP A 147 4.08 1.29 0.49
C ASP A 147 4.81 0.39 -0.51
N LEU A 148 5.03 -0.87 -0.12
CA LEU A 148 5.71 -1.87 -0.93
C LEU A 148 5.14 -3.27 -0.65
N ALA A 149 4.95 -4.07 -1.70
CA ALA A 149 4.65 -5.48 -1.59
C ALA A 149 5.60 -6.30 -2.49
N ILE A 150 6.07 -7.43 -2.00
CA ILE A 150 6.98 -8.33 -2.72
C ILE A 150 6.40 -9.73 -2.68
N CYS A 151 6.19 -10.30 -3.86
CA CYS A 151 5.87 -11.71 -4.06
C CYS A 151 7.17 -12.42 -4.43
N CYS A 152 7.56 -13.44 -3.67
CA CYS A 152 8.79 -14.20 -3.94
C CYS A 152 8.59 -15.65 -3.50
N GLY A 153 8.67 -16.59 -4.44
CA GLY A 153 8.33 -17.99 -4.17
C GLY A 153 6.88 -18.13 -3.69
N GLN A 154 6.68 -18.72 -2.50
CA GLN A 154 5.37 -18.85 -1.86
C GLN A 154 5.14 -17.80 -0.75
N GLU A 155 5.96 -16.75 -0.69
CA GLU A 155 5.88 -15.72 0.34
C GLU A 155 5.37 -14.38 -0.23
N LEU A 156 4.47 -13.75 0.53
CA LEU A 156 3.98 -12.39 0.27
C LEU A 156 4.47 -11.48 1.40
N PHE A 157 5.43 -10.62 1.10
CA PHE A 157 5.88 -9.57 1.99
C PHE A 157 5.10 -8.29 1.74
N VAL A 158 4.56 -7.68 2.78
CA VAL A 158 3.88 -6.37 2.70
C VAL A 158 4.54 -5.44 3.70
N TYR A 159 5.12 -4.35 3.19
CA TYR A 159 5.87 -3.40 4.00
C TYR A 159 5.04 -2.15 4.28
N GLU A 160 5.06 -1.74 5.54
CA GLU A 160 4.70 -0.39 5.97
C GLU A 160 6.01 0.38 6.18
N ALA A 161 6.19 1.47 5.44
CA ALA A 161 7.37 2.31 5.51
C ALA A 161 7.09 3.56 6.36
N LYS A 162 8.04 3.92 7.23
CA LYS A 162 8.04 5.18 7.97
C LYS A 162 9.41 5.83 7.89
N TRP A 163 9.46 7.12 7.63
CA TRP A 163 10.72 7.83 7.66
C TRP A 163 11.01 8.43 9.04
N THR A 164 10.23 9.42 9.46
CA THR A 164 10.51 10.19 10.69
C THR A 164 9.66 9.78 11.89
N LEU A 165 8.64 8.96 11.66
CA LEU A 165 7.64 8.60 12.67
C LEU A 165 7.75 7.13 13.09
N GLY A 166 7.26 6.85 14.29
CA GLY A 166 7.07 5.47 14.75
C GLY A 166 5.93 4.76 14.03
N PHE A 167 5.87 3.45 14.18
CA PHE A 167 4.80 2.62 13.63
C PHE A 167 3.58 2.64 14.54
N ASP A 168 2.42 2.93 13.96
CA ASP A 168 1.13 2.88 14.63
C ASP A 168 0.55 1.45 14.59
N SER A 169 0.10 0.95 15.73
CA SER A 169 -0.40 -0.43 15.83
C SER A 169 -1.70 -0.66 15.08
N GLU A 170 -2.56 0.36 14.97
CA GLU A 170 -3.79 0.25 14.20
C GLU A 170 -3.52 0.22 12.69
N GLN A 171 -2.55 1.00 12.22
CA GLN A 171 -2.07 0.94 10.84
C GLN A 171 -1.47 -0.44 10.52
N LEU A 172 -0.61 -0.97 11.38
CA LEU A 172 -0.04 -2.31 11.19
C LEU A 172 -1.12 -3.39 11.15
N ARG A 173 -2.06 -3.39 12.10
CA ARG A 173 -3.21 -4.33 12.10
C ARG A 173 -4.03 -4.21 10.82
N ARG A 174 -4.23 -2.99 10.30
CA ARG A 174 -4.94 -2.77 9.04
C ARG A 174 -4.15 -3.38 7.87
N THR A 175 -2.84 -3.20 7.82
CA THR A 175 -1.98 -3.78 6.79
C THR A 175 -1.98 -5.31 6.85
N GLU A 176 -1.97 -5.91 8.05
CA GLU A 176 -2.15 -7.36 8.24
C GLU A 176 -3.50 -7.85 7.71
N ASN A 177 -4.59 -7.15 8.05
CA ASN A 177 -5.92 -7.49 7.56
C ASN A 177 -6.04 -7.41 6.03
N ILE A 178 -5.42 -6.41 5.42
CA ILE A 178 -5.34 -6.25 3.96
C ILE A 178 -4.55 -7.39 3.33
N ALA A 179 -3.35 -7.67 3.86
CA ALA A 179 -2.47 -8.71 3.34
C ALA A 179 -3.11 -10.11 3.45
N ALA A 180 -3.86 -10.38 4.53
CA ALA A 180 -4.62 -11.62 4.69
C ALA A 180 -5.72 -11.78 3.61
N ILE A 181 -6.39 -10.69 3.24
CA ILE A 181 -7.35 -10.70 2.12
C ILE A 181 -6.63 -10.96 0.80
N TRP A 182 -5.47 -10.34 0.59
CA TRP A 182 -4.71 -10.57 -0.64
C TRP A 182 -4.30 -12.03 -0.78
N ALA A 183 -3.76 -12.63 0.29
CA ALA A 183 -3.33 -14.02 0.27
C ALA A 183 -4.47 -15.02 0.07
N LYS A 184 -5.66 -14.76 0.60
CA LYS A 184 -6.79 -15.70 0.49
C LYS A 184 -7.59 -15.53 -0.79
N LEU A 185 -7.85 -14.27 -1.17
CA LEU A 185 -8.80 -13.94 -2.23
C LEU A 185 -8.10 -13.55 -3.55
N LEU A 186 -6.94 -12.89 -3.47
CA LEU A 186 -6.30 -12.26 -4.62
C LEU A 186 -4.92 -12.85 -4.94
N TYR A 187 -4.53 -13.98 -4.33
CA TYR A 187 -3.20 -14.55 -4.52
C TYR A 187 -2.91 -14.89 -5.98
N ARG A 188 -3.93 -15.29 -6.74
CA ARG A 188 -3.79 -15.53 -8.19
C ARG A 188 -3.57 -14.25 -8.98
N ASP A 189 -4.16 -13.13 -8.57
CA ASP A 189 -3.93 -11.81 -9.20
C ASP A 189 -2.48 -11.35 -8.95
N LEU A 190 -1.88 -11.78 -7.83
CA LEU A 190 -0.45 -11.61 -7.54
C LEU A 190 0.44 -12.68 -8.20
N GLY A 191 -0.17 -13.64 -8.91
CA GLY A 191 0.46 -14.72 -9.66
C GLY A 191 1.02 -15.86 -8.81
N PHE A 192 0.50 -16.08 -7.61
CA PHE A 192 0.74 -17.31 -6.85
C PHE A 192 -0.20 -18.44 -7.33
N SER A 193 0.26 -19.68 -7.24
CA SER A 193 -0.54 -20.88 -7.54
C SER A 193 -1.39 -21.35 -6.37
N ALA A 194 -1.00 -21.00 -5.14
CA ALA A 194 -1.68 -21.31 -3.88
C ALA A 194 -1.62 -20.11 -2.91
N GLU A 195 -2.36 -20.17 -1.81
CA GLU A 195 -2.33 -19.13 -0.75
C GLU A 195 -0.89 -18.96 -0.20
N PRO A 196 -0.29 -17.75 -0.29
CA PRO A 196 1.08 -17.50 0.14
C PRO A 196 1.18 -17.33 1.66
N VAL A 197 2.38 -17.55 2.19
CA VAL A 197 2.73 -17.18 3.56
C VAL A 197 2.89 -15.66 3.63
N VAL A 198 2.01 -15.00 4.39
CA VAL A 198 2.02 -13.54 4.55
C VAL A 198 3.01 -13.11 5.63
N LYS A 199 3.83 -12.11 5.31
CA LYS A 199 4.74 -11.44 6.24
C LYS A 199 4.54 -9.94 6.14
N VAL A 200 3.87 -9.34 7.13
CA VAL A 200 3.86 -7.88 7.27
C VAL A 200 5.15 -7.43 7.94
N LYS A 201 5.81 -6.44 7.35
CA LYS A 201 7.15 -6.01 7.72
C LYS A 201 7.21 -4.50 7.91
N LYS A 202 7.97 -4.06 8.89
CA LYS A 202 8.25 -2.64 9.15
C LYS A 202 9.52 -2.23 8.44
N LEU A 203 9.46 -1.13 7.69
CA LEU A 203 10.61 -0.47 7.08
C LEU A 203 10.77 0.93 7.68
N GLY A 204 11.89 1.23 8.34
CA GLY A 204 12.05 2.53 9.00
C GLY A 204 13.42 2.82 9.59
N LEU A 205 13.54 3.86 10.42
CA LEU A 205 14.77 4.14 11.16
C LEU A 205 14.98 3.14 12.30
N GLU A 206 16.24 2.78 12.58
CA GLU A 206 16.61 1.80 13.62
C GLU A 206 15.98 2.08 14.99
N LYS A 207 15.89 3.37 15.36
CA LYS A 207 15.31 3.84 16.63
C LYS A 207 13.86 3.40 16.85
N PHE A 208 13.12 3.13 15.76
CA PHE A 208 11.74 2.63 15.79
C PHE A 208 11.64 1.10 15.70
N ARG A 209 12.77 0.38 15.77
CA ARG A 209 12.87 -1.09 15.75
C ARG A 209 12.11 -1.71 14.57
N PRO A 210 12.45 -1.36 13.32
CA PRO A 210 11.84 -1.94 12.13
C PRO A 210 12.32 -3.38 11.91
N ASP A 211 11.70 -4.11 10.97
CA ASP A 211 12.21 -5.40 10.51
C ASP A 211 13.40 -5.22 9.55
N VAL A 212 13.36 -4.15 8.75
CA VAL A 212 14.44 -3.72 7.86
C VAL A 212 14.61 -2.22 8.04
N SER A 213 15.85 -1.75 8.16
CA SER A 213 16.11 -0.34 8.36
C SER A 213 16.57 0.41 7.11
N TRP A 214 16.41 1.73 7.11
CA TRP A 214 16.98 2.59 6.07
C TRP A 214 18.51 2.51 6.05
N GLU A 215 19.14 2.30 7.19
CA GLU A 215 20.57 2.11 7.38
C GLU A 215 21.07 0.81 6.71
N ALA A 216 20.34 -0.28 6.88
CA ALA A 216 20.61 -1.54 6.19
C ALA A 216 20.47 -1.37 4.67
N LEU A 217 19.44 -0.65 4.21
CA LEU A 217 19.24 -0.35 2.79
C LEU A 217 20.34 0.52 2.19
N TYR A 218 20.78 1.54 2.93
CA TYR A 218 21.89 2.39 2.50
C TYR A 218 23.18 1.57 2.33
N THR A 219 23.45 0.64 3.25
CA THR A 219 24.60 -0.27 3.15
C THR A 219 24.54 -1.11 1.88
N ILE A 220 23.37 -1.70 1.58
CA ILE A 220 23.15 -2.45 0.33
C ILE A 220 23.34 -1.55 -0.90
N ALA A 221 22.83 -0.31 -0.86
CA ALA A 221 22.98 0.63 -1.96
C ALA A 221 24.45 1.02 -2.22
N CYS A 222 25.30 1.09 -1.20
CA CYS A 222 26.73 1.35 -1.35
C CYS A 222 27.46 0.24 -2.11
N ASP A 223 27.02 -1.02 -1.95
CA ASP A 223 27.58 -2.18 -2.66
C ASP A 223 27.18 -2.21 -4.15
N VAL A 224 26.08 -1.54 -4.50
CA VAL A 224 25.47 -1.61 -5.83
C VAL A 224 25.77 -0.37 -6.65
N TYR A 225 25.71 0.81 -6.04
CA TYR A 225 25.77 2.09 -6.73
C TYR A 225 26.99 2.95 -6.35
N PRO A 226 27.58 3.69 -7.31
CA PRO A 226 28.58 4.71 -7.00
C PRO A 226 27.97 5.86 -6.19
N GLU A 227 28.82 6.65 -5.52
CA GLU A 227 28.41 7.80 -4.69
C GLU A 227 27.62 8.87 -5.44
N SER A 228 27.85 8.98 -6.76
CA SER A 228 27.13 9.91 -7.62
C SER A 228 25.72 9.44 -8.02
N ASP A 229 25.32 8.20 -7.71
CA ASP A 229 24.00 7.69 -8.05
C ASP A 229 22.92 8.33 -7.18
N ARG A 230 21.83 8.78 -7.83
CA ARG A 230 20.72 9.46 -7.16
C ARG A 230 20.03 8.60 -6.10
N SER A 231 19.94 7.29 -6.30
CA SER A 231 19.32 6.37 -5.33
C SER A 231 20.17 6.20 -4.10
N ARG A 232 21.50 6.13 -4.27
CA ARG A 232 22.42 6.12 -3.13
C ARG A 232 22.31 7.43 -2.34
N GLN A 233 22.32 8.58 -3.02
CA GLN A 233 22.18 9.89 -2.38
C GLN A 233 20.84 10.03 -1.63
N ALA A 234 19.74 9.57 -2.22
CA ALA A 234 18.44 9.54 -1.56
C ALA A 234 18.47 8.68 -0.29
N LEU A 235 19.02 7.47 -0.35
CA LEU A 235 19.13 6.59 0.82
C LEU A 235 20.12 7.12 1.87
N THR A 236 21.12 7.90 1.48
CA THR A 236 21.96 8.65 2.43
C THR A 236 21.14 9.69 3.21
N GLN A 237 20.24 10.42 2.55
CA GLN A 237 19.33 11.34 3.24
C GLN A 237 18.39 10.61 4.20
N ALA A 238 17.96 9.39 3.84
CA ALA A 238 17.06 8.60 4.67
C ALA A 238 17.62 8.32 6.08
N ILE A 239 18.95 8.31 6.26
CA ILE A 239 19.63 7.91 7.49
C ILE A 239 20.20 9.06 8.34
N ILE A 240 20.10 10.31 7.87
CA ILE A 240 20.75 11.48 8.52
C ILE A 240 19.88 12.13 9.64
N ASN A 241 18.75 11.51 10.01
CA ASN A 241 17.75 12.07 10.96
C ASN A 241 17.94 11.74 12.45
#